data_AF-E2A604-F1
#
_entry.id   AF-E2A604-F1
#
_cell.length_a   1.000
_cell.length_b   1.000
_cell.length_c   1.000
_cell.angle_alpha   90.00
_cell.angle_beta   90.00
_cell.angle_gamma   90.00
#
_symmetry.space_group_name_H-M   'P 1'
#
loop_
_entity.id
_entity.type
_entity.pdbx_description
1 polymer ?
#
loop_
_entity_poly.entity_id
_entity_poly.type
_entity_poly.pdbx_seq_one_letter_code
_entity_poly.pdbx_strand_id
1 'polypeptide(L)' 'MQIEKLAGRKNYASWKFTMQAYLQSEDLWDCVEGDAEYINDTKKMTKVKAKIILSVEKQNYSHIQGTTTLKEAWTKLK' A
#
# COMPACT_ATOMS: atom_id res chain seq x y z
N MET A 1 -5.69 14.14 -4.64
CA MET A 1 -5.40 14.02 -3.19
C MET A 1 -3.90 13.84 -3.02
N GLN A 2 -3.25 14.56 -2.10
CA GLN A 2 -1.82 14.44 -1.85
C GLN A 2 -1.61 13.73 -0.51
N ILE A 3 -1.00 12.55 -0.54
CA ILE A 3 -0.64 11.79 0.65
C ILE A 3 0.81 12.12 0.97
N GLU A 4 1.09 12.51 2.22
CA GLU A 4 2.47 12.67 2.71
C GLU A 4 3.22 11.35 2.52
N LYS A 5 4.45 11.35 2.01
CA LYS A 5 5.16 10.08 1.80
C LYS A 5 5.53 9.43 3.14
N LEU A 6 5.40 8.11 3.22
CA LEU A 6 5.89 7.34 4.37
C LEU A 6 7.39 7.52 4.50
N ALA A 7 7.81 8.06 5.64
CA ALA A 7 9.19 8.41 5.93
C ALA A 7 9.70 7.64 7.16
N GLY A 8 9.20 6.41 7.29
CA GLY A 8 9.47 5.49 8.40
C GLY A 8 8.49 5.66 9.57
N ARG A 9 8.90 5.21 10.76
CA ARG A 9 8.02 5.17 11.94
C ARG A 9 7.45 6.52 12.37
N LYS A 10 8.15 7.62 12.07
CA LYS A 10 7.75 8.98 12.49
C LYS A 10 6.35 9.39 12.02
N ASN A 11 5.95 8.92 10.82
CA ASN A 11 4.66 9.27 10.23
C ASN A 11 3.86 8.04 9.78
N TYR A 12 4.27 6.82 10.17
CA TYR A 12 3.59 5.59 9.78
C TYR A 12 2.10 5.59 10.15
N ALA A 13 1.74 6.04 11.35
CA ALA A 13 0.33 6.05 11.79
C ALA A 13 -0.54 6.95 10.90
N SER A 14 -0.10 8.19 10.66
CA SER A 14 -0.80 9.17 9.81
C SER A 14 -0.84 8.73 8.34
N TRP A 15 0.29 8.22 7.83
CA TRP A 15 0.38 7.67 6.48
C TRP A 15 -0.57 6.49 6.30
N LYS A 16 -0.57 5.54 7.24
CA LYS A 16 -1.44 4.35 7.20
C LYS A 16 -2.91 4.77 7.14
N PHE A 17 -3.32 5.70 8.01
CA PHE A 17 -4.69 6.21 8.06
C PHE A 17 -5.12 6.85 6.73
N THR A 18 -4.28 7.75 6.19
CA THR A 18 -4.60 8.47 4.95
C THR A 18 -4.53 7.58 3.71
N MET A 19 -3.56 6.66 3.64
CA MET A 19 -3.41 5.72 2.53
C MET A 19 -4.52 4.66 2.51
N GLN A 20 -4.95 4.17 3.67
CA GLN A 20 -6.11 3.28 3.78
C GLN A 20 -7.38 3.97 3.28
N ALA A 21 -7.68 5.19 3.76
CA ALA A 21 -8.84 5.96 3.31
C ALA A 21 -8.82 6.21 1.81
N TYR A 22 -7.64 6.50 1.25
CA TYR A 22 -7.47 6.69 -0.18
C TYR A 22 -7.79 5.43 -0.99
N LEU A 23 -7.27 4.27 -0.59
CA LEU A 23 -7.55 3.00 -1.26
C LEU A 23 -9.02 2.59 -1.14
N GLN A 24 -9.65 2.84 0.01
CA GLN A 24 -11.09 2.63 0.21
C GLN A 24 -11.92 3.51 -0.73
N SER A 25 -11.55 4.78 -0.90
CA SER A 25 -12.24 5.70 -1.82
C SER A 25 -12.19 5.28 -3.30
N GLU A 26 -11.24 4.42 -3.66
CA GLU A 26 -11.07 3.89 -5.02
C GLU A 26 -11.52 2.43 -5.19
N ASP A 27 -12.16 1.82 -4.18
CA ASP A 27 -12.54 0.40 -4.19
C ASP A 27 -11.35 -0.56 -4.42
N LEU A 28 -10.23 -0.24 -3.75
CA LEU A 28 -8.93 -0.91 -3.89
C LEU A 28 -8.42 -1.52 -2.58
N TRP A 29 -9.09 -1.28 -1.45
CA TRP A 29 -8.61 -1.73 -0.14
C TRP A 29 -8.61 -3.25 0.01
N ASP A 30 -9.57 -3.94 -0.61
CA ASP A 30 -9.71 -5.40 -0.52
C ASP A 30 -8.51 -6.15 -1.11
N CYS A 31 -7.81 -5.53 -2.07
CA CYS A 31 -6.53 -6.03 -2.60
C CYS A 31 -5.43 -6.08 -1.53
N VAL A 32 -5.47 -5.20 -0.53
CA VAL A 32 -4.53 -5.17 0.60
C VAL A 32 -4.92 -6.18 1.67
N GLU A 33 -6.23 -6.35 1.92
CA GLU A 33 -6.71 -7.35 2.89
C GLU A 33 -6.50 -8.79 2.40
N GLY A 34 -6.43 -8.97 1.08
CA GLY A 34 -6.17 -10.24 0.42
C GLY A 34 -7.45 -11.02 0.13
N ASP A 35 -8.52 -10.32 -0.26
CA ASP A 35 -9.73 -10.98 -0.72
C ASP A 35 -9.47 -11.72 -2.04
N ALA A 36 -9.86 -13.00 -2.10
CA ALA A 36 -9.61 -13.88 -3.23
C ALA A 36 -10.26 -13.39 -4.54
N GLU A 37 -11.39 -12.69 -4.46
CA GLU A 37 -12.05 -12.11 -5.64
C GLU A 37 -11.19 -11.00 -6.28
N TYR A 38 -10.52 -10.21 -5.44
CA TYR A 38 -9.75 -9.04 -5.85
C TYR A 38 -8.28 -9.36 -6.15
N ILE A 39 -7.72 -10.42 -5.56
CA ILE A 39 -6.36 -10.90 -5.86
C ILE A 39 -6.23 -11.32 -7.34
N ASN A 40 -7.31 -11.84 -7.94
CA ASN A 40 -7.32 -12.28 -9.34
C ASN A 40 -7.42 -11.10 -10.34
N ASP A 41 -7.79 -9.90 -9.88
CA ASP A 41 -7.77 -8.70 -10.71
C ASP A 41 -6.36 -8.09 -10.74
N THR A 42 -5.55 -8.58 -11.68
CA THR A 42 -4.18 -8.10 -11.91
C THR A 42 -4.11 -6.58 -12.10
N LYS A 43 -5.13 -5.95 -12.68
CA LYS A 43 -5.14 -4.49 -12.90
C LYS A 43 -5.28 -3.75 -11.56
N LYS A 44 -6.25 -4.16 -10.72
CA LYS A 44 -6.40 -3.59 -9.37
C LYS A 44 -5.15 -3.83 -8.52
N MET A 45 -4.59 -5.04 -8.56
CA MET A 45 -3.35 -5.39 -7.85
C MET A 45 -2.17 -4.53 -8.27
N THR A 46 -1.93 -4.36 -9.57
CA THR A 46 -0.86 -3.48 -10.08
C THR A 46 -1.10 -2.02 -9.67
N LYS A 47 -2.35 -1.56 -9.71
CA LYS A 47 -2.72 -0.19 -9.34
C LYS A 47 -2.47 0.09 -7.86
N VAL A 48 -2.85 -0.81 -6.96
CA VAL A 48 -2.60 -0.69 -5.52
C VAL A 48 -1.10 -0.68 -5.24
N LYS A 49 -0.35 -1.61 -5.85
CA LYS A 49 1.11 -1.70 -5.69
C LYS A 49 1.81 -0.41 -6.10
N ALA A 50 1.44 0.15 -7.27
CA ALA A 50 1.99 1.41 -7.75
C ALA A 50 1.69 2.57 -6.78
N LYS A 51 0.45 2.69 -6.29
CA LYS A 51 0.07 3.75 -5.34
C LYS A 51 0.86 3.66 -4.04
N ILE A 52 1.02 2.46 -3.47
CA ILE A 52 1.83 2.26 -2.26
C ILE A 52 3.28 2.71 -2.53
N ILE A 53 3.92 2.22 -3.60
CA ILE A 53 5.30 2.59 -3.94
C ILE A 53 5.46 4.11 -4.11
N LEU A 54 4.53 4.77 -4.80
CA LEU A 54 4.58 6.22 -5.03
C LEU A 54 4.34 7.04 -3.75
N SER A 55 3.71 6.43 -2.75
CA SER A 55 3.40 7.04 -1.45
C SER A 55 4.44 6.78 -0.36
N VAL A 56 5.58 6.13 -0.66
CA VAL A 56 6.67 5.93 0.32
C VAL A 56 7.96 6.61 -0.11
N GLU A 57 8.81 6.96 0.85
CA GLU A 57 10.18 7.38 0.58
C GLU A 57 11.09 6.20 0.20
N LYS A 58 12.14 6.48 -0.59
CA LYS A 58 13.07 5.47 -1.14
C LYS A 58 13.67 4.54 -0.08
N GLN A 59 13.89 5.05 1.14
CA GLN A 59 14.42 4.26 2.26
C GLN A 59 13.54 3.06 2.63
N ASN A 60 12.24 3.07 2.29
CA ASN A 60 11.32 1.98 2.58
C ASN A 60 11.20 0.97 1.43
N TYR A 61 11.88 1.19 0.29
CA TYR A 61 11.74 0.32 -0.88
C TYR A 61 12.19 -1.11 -0.59
N SER A 62 13.21 -1.29 0.27
CA SER A 62 13.68 -2.61 0.71
C SER A 62 12.61 -3.44 1.42
N HIS A 63 11.61 -2.82 2.04
CA HIS A 63 10.49 -3.51 2.70
C HIS A 63 9.43 -4.00 1.70
N ILE A 64 9.32 -3.33 0.54
CA ILE A 64 8.35 -3.64 -0.52
C ILE A 64 8.98 -4.56 -1.59
N GLN A 65 10.27 -4.38 -1.87
CA GLN A 65 11.00 -5.19 -2.83
C GLN A 65 11.07 -6.64 -2.31
N GLY A 66 10.59 -7.59 -3.11
CA GLY A 66 10.59 -9.01 -2.77
C GLY A 66 9.34 -9.52 -2.06
N THR A 67 8.34 -8.69 -1.76
CA THR A 67 7.06 -9.19 -1.23
C THR A 67 6.21 -9.80 -2.33
N THR A 68 5.60 -10.95 -2.04
CA THR A 68 4.74 -11.68 -2.98
C THR A 68 3.32 -11.12 -2.98
N THR A 69 2.84 -10.65 -1.84
CA THR A 69 1.47 -10.14 -1.69
C THR A 69 1.46 -8.68 -1.23
N LEU A 70 0.38 -7.94 -1.58
CA LEU A 70 0.20 -6.57 -1.12
C LEU A 70 0.00 -6.49 0.39
N LYS A 71 -0.65 -7.50 0.98
CA LYS A 71 -0.80 -7.66 2.43
C LYS A 71 0.56 -7.74 3.13
N GLU A 72 1.47 -8.53 2.58
CA GLU A 72 2.84 -8.64 3.09
C GLU A 72 3.60 -7.32 2.95
N ALA A 73 3.54 -6.67 1.78
CA ALA A 73 4.13 -5.36 1.55
C ALA A 73 3.64 -4.33 2.58
N TRP A 74 2.33 -4.25 2.78
CA TRP A 74 1.70 -3.35 3.73
C TRP A 74 2.13 -3.61 5.18
N THR A 75 2.24 -4.88 5.56
CA THR A 75 2.63 -5.29 6.92
C THR A 75 4.11 -5.01 7.19
N LYS A 76 4.98 -5.16 6.18
CA LYS A 76 6.42 -4.89 6.30
C LYS A 76 6.78 -3.40 6.37
N LEU A 77 5.86 -2.49 6.04
CA LEU A 77 6.07 -1.04 6.12
C LEU A 77 5.98 -0.46 7.56
N LYS A 78 5.71 -1.30 8.56
CA LYS A 78 5.61 -0.93 9.98
C LYS A 78 6.95 -0.63 10.65
#